data_AF-A0A5D0VEC9-F1
#
_entry.id   AF-A0A5D0VEC9-F1
#
_cell.length_a   1.000
_cell.length_b   1.000
_cell.length_c   1.000
_cell.angle_alpha   90.00
_cell.angle_beta   90.00
_cell.angle_gamma   90.00
#
_symmetry.space_group_name_H-M   'P 1'
#
loop_
_entity.id
_entity.type
_entity.pdbx_description
1 polymer ?
#
loop_
_entity_poly.entity_id
_entity_poly.type
_entity_poly.pdbx_seq_one_letter_code
_entity_poly.pdbx_strand_id
1 'polypeptide(L)' 'MTSSGRPPALNAATRPASARSAEDRAKDVVHRVFTQAEPIPGAEGGGHRLDMQVLYEEVVAALRETIDDMIYCNETKPT' A
#
# COMPACT_ATOMS: atom_id res chain seq x y z
N MET A 1 26.40 -29.32 28.98
CA MET A 1 26.96 -28.25 28.12
C MET A 1 26.36 -28.40 26.72
N THR A 2 25.23 -27.75 26.46
CA THR A 2 24.68 -27.54 25.11
C THR A 2 23.83 -26.27 25.15
N SER A 3 24.48 -25.10 25.03
CA SER A 3 23.77 -23.82 24.85
C SER A 3 23.28 -23.75 23.41
N SER A 4 21.98 -23.97 23.23
CA SER A 4 21.27 -23.78 21.97
C SER A 4 21.41 -22.32 21.53
N GLY A 5 22.13 -22.10 20.44
CA GLY A 5 22.33 -20.79 19.84
C GLY A 5 20.99 -20.27 19.29
N ARG A 6 20.45 -19.26 19.95
CA ARG A 6 19.33 -18.45 19.45
C ARG A 6 19.77 -17.78 18.14
N PRO A 7 19.07 -17.95 17.01
CA PRO A 7 19.38 -17.14 15.84
C PRO A 7 19.12 -15.67 16.18
N PRO A 8 19.99 -14.72 15.77
CA PRO A 8 19.71 -13.31 15.94
C PRO A 8 18.42 -12.96 15.21
N ALA A 9 17.58 -12.19 15.91
CA ALA A 9 16.30 -11.69 15.44
C ALA A 9 16.44 -11.09 14.04
N LEU A 10 15.42 -11.34 13.23
CA LEU A 10 15.15 -10.74 11.93
C LEU A 10 15.92 -9.43 11.78
N ASN A 11 16.82 -9.39 10.80
CA ASN A 11 17.27 -8.13 10.22
C ASN A 11 16.03 -7.26 10.07
N ALA A 12 15.99 -6.17 10.83
CA ALA A 12 15.21 -5.00 10.53
C ALA A 12 15.68 -4.58 9.14
N ALA A 13 15.11 -5.21 8.12
CA ALA A 13 15.37 -4.90 6.74
C ALA A 13 14.99 -3.43 6.65
N THR A 14 16.02 -2.60 6.60
CA THR A 14 15.96 -1.19 6.25
C THR A 14 15.21 -1.16 4.93
N ARG A 15 13.87 -1.04 5.00
CA ARG A 15 13.07 -0.68 3.83
C ARG A 15 13.70 0.64 3.41
N PRO A 16 14.31 0.72 2.22
CA PRO A 16 14.91 1.96 1.80
C PRO A 16 13.83 3.03 1.90
N ALA A 17 14.16 4.12 2.60
CA ALA A 17 13.40 5.36 2.58
C ALA A 17 13.47 6.02 1.19
N SER A 18 13.46 5.24 0.10
CA SER A 18 12.81 5.67 -1.13
C SER A 18 11.31 5.71 -0.84
N ALA A 19 10.95 6.66 0.01
CA ALA A 19 9.59 7.02 0.33
C ALA A 19 9.00 7.48 -0.99
N ARG A 20 8.37 6.54 -1.73
CA ARG A 20 7.46 6.91 -2.80
C ARG A 20 6.54 7.96 -2.20
N SER A 21 6.42 9.10 -2.87
CA SER A 21 5.57 10.17 -2.37
C SER A 21 4.15 9.63 -2.16
N ALA A 22 3.35 10.26 -1.30
CA ALA A 22 1.95 9.88 -1.15
C ALA A 22 1.22 9.90 -2.51
N GLU A 23 1.65 10.78 -3.43
CA GLU A 23 1.17 10.86 -4.81
C GLU A 23 1.52 9.61 -5.63
N ASP A 24 2.76 9.12 -5.55
CA ASP A 24 3.17 7.91 -6.28
C ASP A 24 2.38 6.67 -5.80
N ARG A 25 2.10 6.60 -4.49
CA ARG A 25 1.28 5.51 -3.94
C ARG A 25 -0.17 5.62 -4.38
N ALA A 26 -0.73 6.83 -4.42
CA ALA A 26 -2.08 7.06 -4.93
C ALA A 26 -2.18 6.64 -6.41
N LYS A 27 -1.17 6.95 -7.23
CA LYS A 27 -1.09 6.51 -8.63
C LYS A 27 -1.05 4.98 -8.75
N ASP A 28 -0.28 4.30 -7.90
CA ASP A 28 -0.21 2.84 -7.89
C ASP A 28 -1.57 2.19 -7.54
N VAL A 29 -2.29 2.75 -6.56
CA VAL A 29 -3.64 2.28 -6.19
C VAL A 29 -4.61 2.45 -7.36
N VAL A 30 -4.64 3.64 -7.97
CA VAL A 30 -5.50 3.91 -9.13
C VAL A 30 -5.17 2.98 -10.29
N HIS A 31 -3.88 2.74 -10.55
CA HIS A 31 -3.45 1.83 -11.60
C HIS A 31 -3.97 0.41 -11.35
N ARG A 32 -3.82 -0.13 -10.13
CA ARG A 32 -4.30 -1.47 -9.76
C ARG A 32 -5.81 -1.62 -9.88
N VAL A 33 -6.55 -0.61 -9.44
CA VAL A 33 -8.01 -0.55 -9.57
C VAL A 33 -8.40 -0.58 -11.05
N PHE A 34 -7.72 0.20 -11.87
CA PHE A 34 -7.98 0.28 -13.30
C PHE A 34 -7.63 -1.02 -14.04
N THR A 35 -6.57 -1.73 -13.62
CA THR A 35 -6.17 -3.00 -14.26
C THR A 35 -7.17 -4.14 -14.02
N GLN A 36 -7.93 -4.06 -12.92
CA GLN A 36 -8.94 -5.05 -12.55
C GLN A 36 -10.33 -4.72 -13.13
N ALA A 37 -10.49 -3.53 -13.71
CA ALA A 37 -11.77 -3.05 -14.19
C ALA A 37 -12.05 -3.56 -15.62
N GLU A 38 -13.24 -4.13 -15.85
CA GLU A 38 -13.62 -4.57 -17.19
C GLU A 38 -13.97 -3.37 -18.07
N PRO A 39 -13.43 -3.27 -19.31
CA PRO A 39 -13.76 -2.16 -20.19
C PRO A 39 -15.22 -2.24 -20.67
N ILE A 40 -15.90 -1.10 -20.63
CA ILE A 40 -17.24 -0.90 -21.19
C ILE A 40 -17.07 -0.41 -22.64
N PRO A 41 -17.75 -1.02 -23.63
CA PRO A 41 -17.70 -0.55 -25.01
C PRO A 41 -18.14 0.92 -25.12
N GLY A 42 -17.48 1.69 -26.00
CA GLY A 42 -17.83 3.11 -26.22
C GLY A 42 -19.27 3.33 -26.68
N ALA A 43 -19.87 2.35 -27.35
CA ALA A 43 -21.28 2.36 -27.74
C ALA A 43 -22.25 2.31 -26.55
N GLU A 44 -21.80 1.84 -25.38
CA GLU A 44 -22.58 1.72 -24.14
C GLU A 44 -22.26 2.83 -23.13
N GLY A 45 -21.54 3.88 -23.55
CA GLY A 45 -21.14 5.00 -22.71
C GLY A 45 -19.65 5.02 -22.32
N GLY A 46 -18.92 3.93 -22.61
CA GLY A 46 -17.49 3.82 -22.33
C GLY A 46 -17.15 3.75 -20.84
N GLY A 47 -15.85 3.80 -20.52
CA GLY A 47 -15.35 3.68 -19.15
C GLY A 47 -15.07 2.22 -18.76
N HIS A 48 -14.96 1.96 -17.45
CA HIS A 48 -14.67 0.62 -16.93
C HIS A 48 -15.65 0.24 -15.81
N ARG A 49 -16.08 -1.02 -15.80
CA ARG A 49 -16.86 -1.59 -14.69
C ARG A 49 -15.90 -1.82 -13.54
N LEU A 50 -16.16 -1.12 -12.45
CA LEU A 50 -15.44 -1.28 -11.21
C LEU A 50 -16.24 -2.20 -10.29
N ASP A 51 -15.56 -3.21 -9.77
CA ASP A 51 -16.09 -3.96 -8.64
C ASP A 51 -15.99 -3.07 -7.39
N MET A 52 -17.14 -2.75 -6.81
CA MET A 52 -17.22 -1.85 -5.65
C MET A 52 -16.56 -2.43 -4.40
N GLN A 53 -16.51 -3.76 -4.28
CA GLN A 53 -15.83 -4.44 -3.17
C GLN A 53 -14.32 -4.29 -3.31
N VAL A 54 -13.78 -4.54 -4.50
CA VAL A 54 -12.34 -4.35 -4.79
C VAL A 54 -11.93 -2.89 -4.59
N LEU A 55 -12.74 -1.95 -5.09
CA LEU A 55 -12.48 -0.52 -4.90
C LEU A 55 -12.45 -0.15 -3.40
N TYR A 56 -13.41 -0.64 -2.63
CA TYR A 56 -13.46 -0.41 -1.19
C TYR A 56 -12.22 -0.92 -0.48
N GLU A 57 -11.80 -2.15 -0.78
CA GLU A 57 -10.62 -2.78 -0.17
C GLU A 57 -9.34 -2.01 -0.47
N GLU A 58 -9.13 -1.59 -1.73
CA GLU A 58 -7.97 -0.79 -2.12
C GLU A 58 -7.94 0.58 -1.44
N VAL A 59 -9.09 1.26 -1.31
CA VAL A 59 -9.18 2.55 -0.61
C VAL A 59 -8.88 2.40 0.88
N VAL A 60 -9.44 1.38 1.53
CA VAL A 60 -9.18 1.13 2.96
C VAL A 60 -7.72 0.77 3.20
N ALA A 61 -7.12 -0.05 2.32
CA ALA A 61 -5.71 -0.40 2.40
C ALA A 61 -4.81 0.85 2.25
N ALA A 62 -5.07 1.69 1.26
CA ALA A 62 -4.31 2.92 1.02
C ALA A 62 -4.44 3.92 2.18
N LEU A 63 -5.64 4.03 2.77
CA LEU A 63 -5.88 4.87 3.94
C LEU A 63 -5.11 4.36 5.15
N ARG A 64 -5.13 3.05 5.40
CA ARG A 64 -4.41 2.44 6.51
C ARG A 64 -2.90 2.65 6.39
N GLU A 65 -2.33 2.46 5.21
CA GLU A 65 -0.91 2.72 4.96
C GLU A 65 -0.57 4.19 5.24
N THR A 66 -1.44 5.13 4.87
CA THR A 66 -1.25 6.56 5.16
C THR A 66 -1.29 6.86 6.66
N ILE A 67 -2.19 6.21 7.41
CA ILE A 67 -2.26 6.35 8.87
C ILE A 67 -1.01 5.77 9.53
N ASP A 68 -0.57 4.59 9.10
CA ASP A 68 0.64 3.95 9.63
C ASP A 68 1.88 4.82 9.36
N ASP A 69 1.98 5.44 8.18
CA ASP A 69 3.04 6.41 7.83
C ASP A 69 3.02 7.65 8.74
N MET A 70 1.83 8.19 9.06
CA MET A 70 1.71 9.35 9.97
C MET A 70 2.13 9.01 11.39
N ILE A 71 1.73 7.84 11.88
CA ILE A 71 2.11 7.35 13.22
C ILE A 71 3.63 7.20 13.29
N TYR A 72 4.22 6.54 12.28
CA TYR A 72 5.67 6.35 12.20
C TYR A 72 6.45 7.67 12.17
N CYS A 73 5.99 8.66 11.39
CA CYS A 73 6.60 9.99 11.36
C CYS A 73 6.48 10.74 12.70
N ASN A 74 5.45 10.47 13.49
CA ASN A 74 5.22 11.11 14.78
C ASN A 74 6.07 10.48 15.91
N GLU A 75 6.32 9.17 15.84
CA GLU A 75 7.15 8.43 16.80
C GLU A 75 8.66 8.64 16.62
N THR A 76 9.10 9.11 15.45
CA THR A 76 10.52 9.28 15.09
C THR A 76 11.07 10.68 15.33
N LYS A 77 10.29 11.60 15.92
CA LYS A 77 10.76 12.94 16.32
C LYS A 77 11.63 12.83 17.59
N PRO A 78 12.95 13.07 17.54
CA PRO A 78 13.78 13.05 18.75
C PRO A 78 13.42 14.27 19.60
N THR A 79 13.08 14.03 20.86
CA THR A 79 12.93 15.07 21.90
C THR A 79 14.28 15.62 22.32
#